data_AF-A0A954EVP3-F1
#
_entry.id   AF-A0A954EVP3-F1
#
_cell.length_a   1.000
_cell.length_b   1.000
_cell.length_c   1.000
_cell.angle_alpha   90.00
_cell.angle_beta   90.00
_cell.angle_gamma   90.00
#
_symmetry.space_group_name_H-M   'P 1'
#
loop_
_entity.id
_entity.type
_entity.pdbx_description
1 polymer ?
#
loop_
_entity_poly.entity_id
_entity_poly.type
_entity_poly.pdbx_seq_one_letter_code
_entity_poly.pdbx_strand_id
1 'polypeptide(L)'
;MDASHSWEQLFETWPAEAPKTGIIVTSFQETIPFVDFLTTPGILAVERDRPDTIGARKVMISFGAIAAVKMTDVGGLDSLKQMGFC
;
A
#
# COMPACT_ATOMS: atom_id res chain seq x y z
N MET A 1 -16.37 -9.56 -5.63
CA MET A 1 -15.02 -9.68 -5.06
C MET A 1 -14.94 -8.63 -3.97
N ASP A 2 -14.54 -8.99 -2.75
CA ASP A 2 -14.36 -8.02 -1.68
C ASP A 2 -13.09 -7.20 -1.98
N ALA A 3 -13.17 -5.87 -1.85
CA ALA A 3 -12.04 -4.98 -2.07
C ALA A 3 -10.86 -5.33 -1.15
N SER A 4 -11.13 -5.86 0.05
CA SER A 4 -10.10 -6.33 0.97
C SER A 4 -9.20 -7.42 0.33
N HIS A 5 -9.82 -8.43 -0.28
CA HIS A 5 -9.11 -9.53 -0.92
C HIS A 5 -8.38 -9.07 -2.19
N SER A 6 -8.98 -8.17 -2.96
CA SER A 6 -8.31 -7.60 -4.15
C SER A 6 -7.06 -6.80 -3.76
N TRP A 7 -7.12 -6.03 -2.67
CA TRP A 7 -5.93 -5.34 -2.16
C TRP A 7 -4.87 -6.31 -1.67
N GLU A 8 -5.26 -7.32 -0.89
CA GLU A 8 -4.35 -8.36 -0.40
C GLU A 8 -3.59 -9.01 -1.55
N GLN A 9 -4.29 -9.49 -2.57
CA GLN A 9 -3.68 -10.09 -3.75
C GLN A 9 -2.71 -9.13 -4.45
N LEU A 10 -3.09 -7.86 -4.62
CA LEU A 10 -2.25 -6.85 -5.28
C LEU A 10 -0.94 -6.61 -4.53
N PHE A 11 -0.97 -6.53 -3.20
CA PHE A 11 0.23 -6.35 -2.37
C PHE A 11 1.08 -7.63 -2.30
N GLU A 12 0.47 -8.82 -2.34
CA GLU A 12 1.20 -10.10 -2.37
C GLU A 12 1.92 -10.33 -3.71
N THR A 13 1.31 -9.93 -4.82
CA THR A 13 1.88 -10.05 -6.17
C THR A 13 2.64 -8.80 -6.60
N TRP A 14 3.08 -7.97 -5.65
CA TRP A 14 3.77 -6.73 -5.97
C TRP A 14 5.06 -7.01 -6.76
N PRO A 15 5.25 -6.42 -7.95
CA PRO A 15 6.43 -6.68 -8.77
C PRO A 15 7.73 -6.28 -8.05
N ALA A 16 8.76 -7.12 -8.16
CA ALA A 16 10.05 -6.84 -7.52
C ALA A 16 10.74 -5.56 -8.04
N GLU A 17 10.44 -5.16 -9.28
CA GLU A 17 10.96 -3.95 -9.91
C GLU A 17 10.12 -2.70 -9.58
N ALA A 18 8.89 -2.88 -9.07
CA ALA A 18 8.00 -1.77 -8.75
C ALA A 18 8.41 -1.15 -7.40
N PRO A 19 8.57 0.18 -7.31
CA PRO A 19 8.89 0.84 -6.05
C PRO A 19 7.87 0.51 -4.95
N LYS A 20 8.34 0.06 -3.78
CA LYS A 20 7.50 -0.16 -2.60
C LYS A 20 7.23 1.14 -1.83
N THR A 21 6.86 2.19 -2.56
CA THR A 21 6.58 3.50 -1.97
C THR A 21 5.27 4.08 -2.48
N GLY A 22 4.58 4.81 -1.62
CA GLY A 22 3.33 5.44 -1.97
C GLY A 22 2.62 5.99 -0.75
N ILE A 23 1.33 6.26 -0.91
CA ILE A 23 0.46 6.77 0.15
C ILE A 23 -0.81 5.91 0.18
N ILE A 24 -1.07 5.28 1.31
CA ILE A 24 -2.34 4.60 1.55
C ILE A 24 -3.35 5.63 2.06
N VAL A 25 -4.56 5.60 1.52
CA VAL A 25 -5.72 6.31 2.05
C VAL A 25 -6.62 5.28 2.70
N THR A 26 -6.93 5.46 3.98
CA THR A 26 -7.83 4.57 4.70
C THR A 26 -9.29 5.02 4.58
N SER A 27 -10.23 4.13 4.90
CA SER A 27 -11.67 4.43 4.95
C SER A 27 -12.03 5.49 6.01
N PHE A 28 -11.17 5.73 6.99
CA PHE A 28 -11.28 6.80 7.99
C PHE A 28 -10.49 8.07 7.61
N GLN A 29 -10.15 8.22 6.32
CA GLN A 29 -9.48 9.39 5.75
C GLN A 29 -8.08 9.69 6.32
N GLU A 30 -7.40 8.69 6.89
CA GLU A 30 -5.99 8.79 7.22
C GLU A 30 -5.14 8.60 5.96
N THR A 31 -4.09 9.40 5.81
CA THR A 31 -3.08 9.23 4.77
C THR A 31 -1.78 8.69 5.36
N ILE A 32 -1.37 7.51 4.91
CA ILE A 32 -0.22 6.79 5.43
C ILE A 32 0.84 6.71 4.32
N PRO A 33 1.82 7.63 4.29
CA PRO A 33 2.96 7.49 3.39
C PRO A 33 3.81 6.28 3.80
N PHE A 34 4.29 5.51 2.84
CA PHE A 34 5.15 4.36 3.08
C PHE A 34 6.34 4.29 2.11
N VAL A 35 7.41 3.63 2.55
CA VAL A 35 8.62 3.36 1.77
C VAL A 35 9.00 1.87 1.73
N ASP A 36 8.34 1.05 2.54
CA ASP A 36 8.36 -0.41 2.42
C ASP A 36 7.08 -0.99 3.05
N PHE A 37 6.79 -2.25 2.74
CA PHE A 37 5.70 -3.00 3.36
C PHE A 37 5.96 -4.51 3.41
N LEU A 38 5.28 -5.16 4.35
CA LEU A 38 5.17 -6.60 4.51
C LEU A 38 3.68 -6.98 4.57
N THR A 39 3.36 -8.17 4.06
CA THR A 39 2.01 -8.73 4.07
C THR A 39 1.94 -9.96 4.98
N THR A 40 0.77 -10.16 5.58
CA THR A 40 0.34 -11.40 6.23
C THR A 40 -1.18 -11.50 6.01
N PRO A 41 -1.81 -12.69 6.08
CA PRO A 41 -3.22 -12.81 5.75
C PRO A 41 -4.11 -11.77 6.48
N GLY A 42 -4.82 -10.95 5.70
CA GLY A 42 -5.73 -9.90 6.14
C GLY A 42 -5.08 -8.58 6.61
N ILE A 43 -3.76 -8.50 6.76
CA ILE A 43 -3.05 -7.36 7.35
C ILE A 43 -1.86 -6.90 6.48
N LEU A 44 -1.76 -5.59 6.31
CA LEU A 44 -0.63 -4.90 5.69
C LEU A 44 0.17 -4.16 6.77
N ALA A 45 1.47 -4.46 6.87
CA ALA A 45 2.41 -3.71 7.70
C ALA A 45 3.23 -2.78 6.81
N VAL A 46 3.27 -1.48 7.12
CA VAL A 46 4.01 -0.49 6.35
C VAL A 46 5.05 0.24 7.18
N GLU A 47 6.17 0.59 6.54
CA GLU A 47 7.21 1.45 7.08
C GLU A 47 7.08 2.86 6.52
N ARG A 48 7.16 3.86 7.40
CA ARG A 48 7.20 5.28 7.04
C ARG A 48 8.63 5.79 7.07
N ASP A 49 9.02 6.56 6.06
CA ASP A 49 10.30 7.29 6.05
C ASP A 49 10.38 8.29 7.22
N ARG A 50 9.31 9.05 7.41
CA ARG A 50 9.17 10.04 8.48
C ARG A 50 8.15 9.57 9.51
N PRO A 51 8.41 9.79 10.81
CA PRO A 51 7.41 9.49 11.83
C PRO A 51 6.14 10.32 11.61
N ASP A 52 5.00 9.81 12.07
CA ASP A 52 3.77 10.58 12.14
C ASP A 52 3.77 11.60 13.30
N THR A 53 2.63 12.24 13.53
CA THR A 53 2.45 13.26 14.58
C THR A 53 2.67 12.74 16.00
N ILE A 54 2.60 11.43 16.23
CA ILE A 54 2.81 10.78 17.53
C ILE A 54 4.15 10.02 17.60
N GLY A 55 4.98 10.10 16.56
CA GLY A 55 6.30 9.47 16.51
C GLY A 55 6.33 8.05 15.92
N ALA A 56 5.20 7.52 15.43
CA ALA A 56 5.14 6.16 14.92
C ALA A 56 5.74 6.05 13.51
N ARG A 57 6.63 5.07 13.33
CA ARG A 57 7.32 4.77 12.06
C ARG A 57 6.80 3.52 11.36
N LYS A 58 5.99 2.72 12.04
CA LYS A 58 5.40 1.49 11.51
C LYS A 58 3.93 1.46 11.84
N VAL A 59 3.11 1.03 10.89
CA VAL A 59 1.67 0.86 11.07
C VAL A 59 1.24 -0.48 10.51
N MET A 60 0.31 -1.14 11.21
CA MET A 60 -0.38 -2.32 10.73
C MET A 60 -1.83 -1.95 10.50
N ILE A 61 -2.34 -2.23 9.30
CA ILE A 61 -3.72 -1.95 8.91
C ILE A 61 -4.34 -3.18 8.27
N SER A 62 -5.67 -3.34 8.37
CA SER A 62 -6.37 -4.37 7.61
C SER A 62 -6.47 -3.98 6.14
N PHE A 63 -6.42 -4.96 5.24
CA PHE A 63 -6.69 -4.69 3.81
C PHE A 63 -8.09 -4.12 3.59
N GLY A 64 -9.07 -4.49 4.42
CA GLY A 64 -10.42 -3.92 4.38
C GLY A 64 -10.51 -2.45 4.80
N ALA A 65 -9.48 -1.89 5.42
CA ALA A 65 -9.43 -0.46 5.75
C ALA A 65 -8.86 0.39 4.60
N ILE A 66 -8.31 -0.22 3.54
CA ILE A 66 -7.70 0.51 2.42
C ILE A 66 -8.79 1.02 1.48
N ALA A 67 -8.90 2.35 1.37
CA ALA A 67 -9.78 3.00 0.41
C ALA A 67 -9.06 3.28 -0.91
N ALA A 68 -7.76 3.62 -0.87
CA ALA A 68 -6.94 3.83 -2.06
C ALA A 68 -5.45 3.67 -1.78
N VAL A 69 -4.67 3.43 -2.83
CA VAL A 69 -3.21 3.52 -2.85
C VAL A 69 -2.82 4.55 -3.91
N LYS A 70 -2.03 5.55 -3.52
CA LYS A 70 -1.48 6.58 -4.43
C LYS A 70 -0.01 6.30 -4.64
N MET A 71 0.39 6.16 -5.89
CA MET A 71 1.79 6.01 -6.29
C MET A 71 2.46 7.39 -6.32
N THR A 72 3.64 7.50 -5.73
CA THR A 72 4.41 8.76 -5.68
C THR A 72 5.61 8.75 -6.62
N ASP A 73 5.89 7.63 -7.27
CA ASP A 73 6.90 7.57 -8.31
C ASP A 73 6.45 8.32 -9.58
N VAL A 74 7.43 8.75 -10.36
CA VAL A 74 7.22 9.47 -11.62
C VAL A 74 7.07 8.52 -12.83
N GLY A 75 6.97 7.22 -12.59
CA GLY A 75 6.86 6.20 -13.62
C GLY A 75 5.53 6.28 -14.37
N GLY A 76 5.51 5.71 -15.57
CA GLY A 76 4.27 5.48 -16.30
C GLY A 76 3.45 4.34 -15.68
N LEU A 77 2.28 4.04 -16.26
CA LEU A 77 1.38 2.98 -15.78
C LEU A 77 1.90 1.56 -16.05
N ASP A 78 3.12 1.39 -16.57
CA ASP A 78 3.65 0.07 -16.92
C ASP A 78 3.87 -0.83 -15.71
N SER A 79 4.21 -0.25 -14.54
CA SER A 79 4.26 -0.97 -13.26
C SER A 79 2.88 -1.49 -12.85
N LEU A 80 1.81 -0.74 -13.13
CA LEU A 80 0.43 -1.17 -12.86
C LEU A 80 0.00 -2.29 -13.82
N LYS A 81 0.46 -2.28 -15.07
CA LYS A 81 0.18 -3.42 -15.98
C LYS A 81 0.74 -4.73 -15.46
N GLN A 82 1.93 -4.69 -14.84
CA GLN A 82 2.53 -5.86 -14.19
C GLN A 82 1.72 -6.34 -12.97
N MET A 83 0.92 -5.45 -12.36
CA MET A 83 -0.03 -5.77 -11.28
C MET A 83 -1.41 -6.22 -11.80
N GLY A 84 -1.58 -6.39 -13.11
CA GLY A 84 -2.82 -6.90 -13.71
C GLY A 84 -3.83 -5.84 -14.16
N PHE A 85 -3.45 -4.55 -14.17
CA PHE A 85 -4.29 -3.49 -14.74
C PHE A 85 -4.19 -3.50 -16.27
N CYS A 86 -5.33 -3.50 -16.97
CA CYS A 86 -5.41 -3.57 -18.44
C CYS A 86 -6.04 -2.33 -19.05
#